data_AF-A0A520C985-F1
#
_entry.id   AF-A0A520C985-F1
#
_cell.length_a   1.000
_cell.length_b   1.000
_cell.length_c   1.000
_cell.angle_alpha   90.00
_cell.angle_beta   90.00
_cell.angle_gamma   90.00
#
_symmetry.space_group_name_H-M   'P 1'
#
loop_
_entity.id
_entity.type
_entity.pdbx_description
1 polymer ?
#
loop_
_entity_poly.entity_id
_entity_poly.type
_entity_poly.pdbx_seq_one_letter_code
_entity_poly.pdbx_strand_id
1 'polypeptide(L)'
;FKPEQNPDLYGDMYHKIRINYYPPHGDNKESWDNIDIFGWMGYKMQIKINFLCRDSILAAPIVLDLALFSDLAKRAGMSGIQEWLSFYLKSPQTKEGLRPENDIFKQLEKLHNTLRYFMGEELITHLGLDYYDENN
;
A
#
# COMPACT_ATOMS: atom_id res chain seq x y z
N PHE A 1 0.61 -8.40 -8.00
CA PHE A 1 -0.44 -8.87 -8.93
C PHE A 1 0.10 -8.89 -10.36
N LYS A 2 0.43 -10.05 -10.95
CA LYS A 2 0.95 -10.13 -12.34
C LYS A 2 0.31 -11.33 -13.06
N PRO A 3 -0.91 -11.18 -13.61
CA PRO A 3 -1.66 -12.30 -14.21
C PRO A 3 -0.95 -12.95 -15.38
N GLU A 4 -0.31 -12.15 -16.24
CA GLU A 4 0.46 -12.65 -17.39
C GLU A 4 1.62 -13.56 -16.98
N GLN A 5 2.17 -13.38 -15.77
CA GLN A 5 3.28 -14.19 -15.26
C GLN A 5 2.81 -15.42 -14.48
N ASN A 6 1.58 -15.42 -13.97
CA ASN A 6 1.02 -16.50 -13.17
C ASN A 6 -0.46 -16.72 -13.55
N PRO A 7 -0.73 -17.20 -14.78
CA PRO A 7 -2.08 -17.32 -15.30
C PRO A 7 -2.93 -18.32 -14.51
N ASP A 8 -2.32 -19.41 -14.01
CA ASP A 8 -3.04 -20.42 -13.21
C ASP A 8 -3.58 -19.87 -11.88
N LEU A 9 -2.92 -18.83 -11.32
CA LEU A 9 -3.32 -18.23 -10.05
C LEU A 9 -4.27 -17.04 -10.24
N TYR A 10 -4.10 -16.27 -11.30
CA TYR A 10 -4.74 -14.96 -11.44
C TYR A 10 -5.45 -14.72 -12.78
N GLY A 11 -5.38 -15.66 -13.73
CA GLY A 11 -5.90 -15.49 -15.09
C GLY A 11 -7.41 -15.27 -15.13
N ASP A 12 -8.16 -16.03 -14.32
CA ASP A 12 -9.62 -15.95 -14.22
C ASP A 12 -10.10 -15.17 -12.98
N MET A 13 -9.25 -14.29 -12.42
CA MET A 13 -9.60 -13.55 -11.21
C MET A 13 -10.72 -12.55 -11.50
N TYR A 14 -11.84 -12.71 -10.80
CA TYR A 14 -12.94 -11.76 -10.83
C TYR A 14 -12.87 -10.79 -9.64
N HIS A 15 -12.93 -9.49 -9.92
CA HIS A 15 -12.91 -8.44 -8.89
C HIS A 15 -14.07 -7.48 -9.09
N LYS A 16 -14.90 -7.31 -8.05
CA LYS A 16 -16.09 -6.46 -8.08
C LYS A 16 -16.10 -5.53 -6.89
N ILE A 17 -16.21 -4.24 -7.16
CA ILE A 17 -16.39 -3.19 -6.15
C ILE A 17 -17.80 -2.61 -6.29
N ARG A 18 -18.46 -2.40 -5.15
CA ARG A 18 -19.73 -1.67 -5.06
C ARG A 18 -19.65 -0.65 -3.93
N ILE A 19 -20.19 0.53 -4.18
CA ILE A 19 -20.38 1.57 -3.15
C ILE A 19 -21.86 1.91 -3.19
N ASN A 20 -22.55 1.67 -2.07
CA ASN A 20 -23.96 1.98 -1.91
C ASN A 20 -24.09 3.10 -0.88
N TYR A 21 -24.96 4.07 -1.16
CA TYR A 21 -25.28 5.12 -0.20
C TYR A 21 -26.40 4.64 0.72
N TYR A 22 -26.13 4.65 2.03
CA TYR A 22 -27.10 4.32 3.06
C TYR A 22 -27.23 5.51 4.03
N PRO A 23 -28.25 6.39 3.84
CA PRO A 23 -28.32 7.67 4.55
C PRO A 23 -28.20 7.60 6.08
N PRO A 24 -28.81 6.62 6.78
CA PRO A 24 -28.74 6.57 8.24
C PRO A 24 -27.33 6.42 8.82
N HIS A 25 -26.34 5.95 8.04
CA HIS A 25 -24.99 5.70 8.52
C HIS A 25 -24.11 6.95 8.63
N GLY A 26 -24.46 8.04 7.92
CA GLY A 26 -23.63 9.25 7.90
C GLY A 26 -22.17 8.96 7.52
N ASP A 27 -21.23 9.37 8.37
CA ASP A 27 -19.77 9.14 8.20
C ASP A 27 -19.33 7.71 8.58
N ASN A 28 -20.18 6.92 9.23
CA ASN A 28 -19.84 5.54 9.56
C ASN A 28 -19.86 4.70 8.28
N LYS A 29 -18.68 4.23 7.89
CA LYS A 29 -18.51 3.34 6.76
C LYS A 29 -18.55 1.89 7.23
N GLU A 30 -19.12 1.05 6.39
CA GLU A 30 -19.03 -0.39 6.53
C GLU A 30 -18.50 -0.98 5.22
N SER A 31 -17.43 -1.77 5.30
CA SER A 31 -16.86 -2.53 4.19
C SER A 31 -17.09 -4.01 4.41
N TRP A 32 -17.56 -4.68 3.37
CA TRP A 32 -17.75 -6.13 3.35
C TRP A 32 -16.90 -6.70 2.23
N ASP A 33 -15.89 -7.48 2.60
CA ASP A 33 -14.99 -8.11 1.65
C ASP A 33 -15.15 -9.63 1.75
N ASN A 34 -15.38 -10.28 0.61
CA ASN A 34 -15.36 -11.73 0.47
C ASN A 34 -14.27 -12.11 -0.51
N ILE A 35 -13.23 -12.76 0.00
CA ILE A 35 -12.06 -13.17 -0.76
C ILE A 35 -12.11 -14.68 -0.89
N ASP A 36 -12.36 -15.16 -2.11
CA ASP A 36 -12.32 -16.57 -2.44
C ASP A 36 -10.87 -16.98 -2.72
N ILE A 37 -10.40 -18.02 -2.03
CA ILE A 37 -9.04 -18.56 -2.20
C ILE A 37 -9.11 -20.08 -2.40
N PHE A 38 -8.01 -20.66 -2.87
CA PHE A 38 -7.86 -22.11 -2.92
C PHE A 38 -6.48 -22.51 -2.39
N GLY A 39 -6.42 -23.68 -1.76
CA GLY A 39 -5.21 -24.24 -1.18
C GLY A 39 -4.71 -25.46 -1.95
N TRP A 40 -3.93 -26.28 -1.25
CA TRP A 40 -3.46 -27.57 -1.74
C TRP A 40 -4.61 -28.41 -2.32
N MET A 41 -4.34 -29.17 -3.38
CA MET A 41 -5.35 -29.99 -4.09
C MET A 41 -6.60 -29.22 -4.57
N GLY A 42 -6.54 -27.90 -4.69
CA GLY A 42 -7.66 -27.08 -5.15
C GLY A 42 -8.80 -26.95 -4.14
N TYR A 43 -8.56 -27.24 -2.86
CA TYR A 43 -9.57 -27.03 -1.80
C TYR A 43 -9.92 -25.55 -1.70
N LYS A 44 -11.19 -25.23 -1.99
CA LYS A 44 -11.71 -23.86 -1.97
C LYS A 44 -11.97 -23.42 -0.53
N MET A 45 -11.63 -22.18 -0.22
CA MET A 45 -11.83 -21.53 1.08
C MET A 45 -12.26 -20.08 0.87
N GLN A 46 -12.72 -19.42 1.93
CA GLN A 46 -13.12 -18.02 1.89
C GLN A 46 -12.58 -17.26 3.10
N ILE A 47 -12.17 -16.02 2.88
CA ILE A 47 -11.92 -15.03 3.92
C ILE A 47 -13.03 -13.99 3.82
N LYS A 48 -13.73 -13.76 4.93
CA LYS A 48 -14.76 -12.71 5.02
C LYS A 48 -14.32 -11.67 6.03
N ILE A 49 -14.36 -10.42 5.63
CA ILE A 49 -13.99 -9.28 6.45
C ILE A 49 -15.19 -8.34 6.50
N ASN A 50 -15.62 -7.99 7.71
CA ASN A 50 -16.51 -6.85 7.91
C ASN A 50 -15.71 -5.78 8.68
N PHE A 51 -15.58 -4.60 8.08
CA PHE A 51 -14.86 -3.49 8.64
C PHE A 51 -15.79 -2.30 8.83
N LEU A 52 -16.10 -2.01 10.09
CA LEU A 52 -16.83 -0.81 10.50
C LEU A 52 -15.82 0.27 10.88
N CYS A 53 -15.90 1.41 10.22
CA CYS A 53 -15.01 2.52 10.48
C CYS A 53 -15.70 3.87 10.30
N ARG A 54 -14.94 4.94 10.50
CA ARG A 54 -15.34 6.31 10.17
C ARG A 54 -14.37 6.82 9.13
N ASP A 55 -14.86 7.13 7.94
CA ASP A 55 -13.98 7.52 6.82
C ASP A 55 -13.17 8.77 7.18
N SER A 56 -13.80 9.74 7.85
CA SER A 56 -13.14 10.99 8.23
C SER A 56 -11.97 10.81 9.20
N ILE A 57 -12.07 9.92 10.19
CA ILE A 57 -10.99 9.73 11.19
C ILE A 57 -9.80 8.95 10.62
N LEU A 58 -10.04 8.13 9.59
CA LEU A 58 -8.98 7.45 8.84
C LEU A 58 -8.31 8.40 7.84
N ALA A 59 -9.08 9.28 7.19
CA ALA A 59 -8.57 10.19 6.17
C ALA A 59 -7.78 11.37 6.75
N ALA A 60 -8.22 11.94 7.88
CA ALA A 60 -7.58 13.12 8.48
C ALA A 60 -6.06 12.96 8.74
N PRO A 61 -5.58 11.88 9.39
CA PRO A 61 -4.14 11.69 9.60
C PRO A 61 -3.38 11.48 8.29
N ILE A 62 -3.97 10.81 7.30
CA ILE A 62 -3.35 10.62 5.97
C ILE A 62 -3.10 11.97 5.30
N VAL A 63 -4.08 12.87 5.34
CA VAL A 63 -3.94 14.22 4.76
C VAL A 63 -2.88 15.03 5.49
N LEU A 64 -2.80 14.92 6.82
CA LEU A 64 -1.77 15.57 7.62
C LEU A 64 -0.36 15.08 7.25
N ASP A 65 -0.17 13.76 7.18
CA ASP A 65 1.10 13.15 6.79
C ASP A 65 1.53 13.59 5.39
N LEU A 66 0.61 13.58 4.42
CA LEU A 66 0.89 14.05 3.07
C LEU A 66 1.32 15.52 3.03
N ALA A 67 0.69 16.39 3.83
CA ALA A 67 1.07 17.79 3.91
C ALA A 67 2.46 17.97 4.51
N LEU A 68 2.76 17.27 5.61
CA LEU A 68 4.06 17.31 6.28
C LEU A 68 5.18 16.78 5.38
N PHE A 69 4.97 15.63 4.74
CA PHE A 69 5.97 15.04 3.87
C PHE A 69 6.15 15.79 2.55
N SER A 70 5.10 16.44 2.05
CA SER A 70 5.23 17.33 0.88
C SER A 70 6.07 18.57 1.21
N ASP A 71 5.92 19.14 2.41
CA ASP A 71 6.78 20.24 2.87
C ASP A 71 8.23 19.77 3.06
N LEU A 72 8.44 18.58 3.62
CA LEU A 72 9.76 17.97 3.73
C LEU A 72 10.41 17.77 2.37
N ALA A 73 9.68 17.20 1.40
CA ALA A 73 10.16 17.00 0.03
C ALA A 73 10.63 18.32 -0.60
N LYS A 74 9.84 19.38 -0.42
CA LYS A 74 10.17 20.73 -0.91
C LYS A 74 11.45 21.26 -0.27
N ARG A 75 11.62 21.11 1.06
CA ARG A 75 12.84 21.54 1.77
C ARG A 75 14.07 20.72 1.36
N ALA A 76 13.88 19.46 1.03
CA ALA A 76 14.91 18.58 0.48
C ALA A 76 15.21 18.84 -1.01
N GLY A 77 14.58 19.84 -1.64
CA GLY A 77 14.80 20.20 -3.04
C GLY A 77 14.19 19.22 -4.05
N MET A 78 13.31 18.32 -3.61
CA MET A 78 12.61 17.40 -4.51
C MET A 78 11.50 18.10 -5.28
N SER A 79 11.24 17.62 -6.50
CA SER A 79 10.16 18.09 -7.35
C SER A 79 9.63 16.96 -8.24
N GLY A 80 8.49 17.21 -8.91
CA GLY A 80 7.85 16.21 -9.76
C GLY A 80 7.17 15.09 -8.96
N ILE A 81 7.03 13.92 -9.58
CA ILE A 81 6.31 12.76 -9.03
C ILE A 81 7.03 12.26 -7.77
N GLN A 82 6.36 12.36 -6.62
CA GLN A 82 6.85 11.89 -5.32
C GLN A 82 6.44 10.43 -5.08
N GLU A 83 7.03 9.48 -5.81
CA GLU A 83 6.60 8.08 -5.73
C GLU A 83 6.79 7.44 -4.34
N TRP A 84 7.61 8.02 -3.46
CA TRP A 84 7.78 7.55 -2.08
C TRP A 84 6.56 7.84 -1.18
N LEU A 85 5.66 8.73 -1.61
CA LEU A 85 4.38 8.99 -0.94
C LEU A 85 3.25 8.04 -1.38
N SER A 86 3.55 7.06 -2.24
CA SER A 86 2.56 6.12 -2.76
C SER A 86 1.82 5.32 -1.67
N PHE A 87 2.45 5.12 -0.51
CA PHE A 87 1.86 4.45 0.65
C PHE A 87 0.49 5.03 1.07
N TYR A 88 0.31 6.34 0.87
CA TYR A 88 -0.90 7.07 1.27
C TYR A 88 -1.96 7.17 0.17
N LEU A 89 -1.73 6.61 -1.03
CA LEU A 89 -2.55 6.84 -2.21
C LEU A 89 -3.05 5.53 -2.81
N LYS A 90 -4.36 5.48 -3.08
CA LYS A 90 -5.01 4.32 -3.73
C LYS A 90 -4.52 4.07 -5.17
N SER A 91 -4.17 5.14 -5.88
CA SER A 91 -3.73 5.10 -7.28
C SER A 91 -2.48 5.97 -7.43
N PRO A 92 -1.30 5.47 -7.02
CA PRO A 92 -0.09 6.27 -7.04
C PRO A 92 0.33 6.63 -8.46
N GLN A 93 0.78 7.87 -8.63
CA GLN A 93 1.34 8.35 -9.88
C GLN A 93 2.76 7.79 -10.05
N THR A 94 3.12 7.47 -11.29
CA THR A 94 4.44 6.96 -11.65
C THR A 94 4.90 7.61 -12.95
N LYS A 95 6.20 7.56 -13.21
CA LYS A 95 6.75 7.98 -14.51
C LYS A 95 6.12 7.17 -15.65
N GLU A 96 5.96 7.80 -16.81
CA GLU A 96 5.46 7.13 -18.02
C GLU A 96 6.24 5.83 -18.32
N GLY A 97 5.51 4.77 -18.66
CA GLY A 97 6.05 3.43 -18.90
C GLY A 97 6.33 2.60 -17.64
N LEU A 98 6.31 3.21 -16.44
CA LEU A 98 6.41 2.47 -15.18
C LEU A 98 5.04 2.00 -14.71
N ARG A 99 5.02 0.81 -14.12
CA ARG A 99 3.82 0.28 -13.49
C ARG A 99 3.74 0.76 -12.03
N PRO A 100 2.58 1.24 -11.55
CA PRO A 100 2.41 1.59 -10.14
C PRO A 100 2.55 0.37 -9.22
N GLU A 101 3.33 0.51 -8.16
CA GLU A 101 3.37 -0.43 -7.05
C GLU A 101 2.19 -0.16 -6.12
N ASN A 102 1.46 -1.21 -5.74
CA ASN A 102 0.29 -1.15 -4.84
C ASN A 102 0.41 -2.13 -3.65
N ASP A 103 1.55 -2.82 -3.54
CA ASP A 103 1.92 -3.57 -2.35
C ASP A 103 2.28 -2.60 -1.22
N ILE A 104 1.41 -2.52 -0.22
CA ILE A 104 1.51 -1.56 0.88
C ILE A 104 2.82 -1.70 1.68
N PHE A 105 3.37 -2.90 1.79
CA PHE A 105 4.61 -3.14 2.54
C PHE A 105 5.83 -2.63 1.77
N LYS A 106 5.86 -2.83 0.45
CA LYS A 106 6.93 -2.27 -0.40
C LYS A 106 6.85 -0.75 -0.47
N GLN A 107 5.64 -0.19 -0.51
CA GLN A 107 5.45 1.25 -0.44
C GLN A 107 5.94 1.81 0.91
N LEU A 108 5.67 1.12 2.02
CA LEU A 108 6.17 1.50 3.35
C LEU A 108 7.70 1.44 3.43
N GLU A 109 8.31 0.38 2.89
CA GLU A 109 9.76 0.26 2.81
C GLU A 109 10.36 1.40 1.97
N LYS A 110 9.75 1.75 0.82
CA LYS A 110 10.17 2.88 -0.01
C LYS A 110 10.08 4.20 0.75
N LEU A 111 9.02 4.41 1.53
CA LEU A 111 8.87 5.57 2.41
C LEU A 111 10.01 5.63 3.43
N HIS A 112 10.25 4.55 4.18
CA HIS A 112 11.32 4.49 5.18
C HIS A 112 12.71 4.70 4.57
N ASN A 113 13.03 4.03 3.46
CA ASN A 113 14.32 4.16 2.80
C ASN A 113 14.55 5.57 2.24
N THR A 114 13.50 6.26 1.80
CA THR A 114 13.61 7.66 1.38
C THR A 114 13.96 8.58 2.57
N LEU A 115 13.33 8.36 3.73
CA LEU A 115 13.62 9.12 4.94
C LEU A 115 15.05 8.84 5.47
N ARG A 116 15.48 7.57 5.47
CA ARG A 116 16.84 7.17 5.85
C ARG A 116 17.88 7.81 4.92
N TYR A 117 17.61 7.81 3.61
CA TYR A 117 18.45 8.51 2.64
C TYR A 117 18.59 10.01 2.96
N PHE A 118 17.51 10.72 3.33
CA PHE A 118 17.61 12.13 3.74
C PHE A 118 18.47 12.33 4.99
N MET A 119 18.51 11.34 5.88
CA MET A 119 19.33 11.38 7.09
C MET A 119 20.78 10.93 6.86
N GLY A 120 21.14 10.46 5.66
CA GLY A 120 22.45 9.86 5.39
C GLY A 120 22.65 8.50 6.05
N GLU A 121 21.55 7.85 6.44
CA GLU A 121 21.54 6.52 7.05
C GLU A 121 21.60 5.43 5.98
N GLU A 122 22.13 4.26 6.35
CA GLU A 122 22.09 3.08 5.47
C GLU A 122 20.65 2.71 5.12
N LEU A 123 20.42 2.13 3.94
CA LEU A 123 19.08 1.70 3.54
C LEU A 123 18.71 0.38 4.22
N ILE A 124 17.43 0.20 4.53
CA ILE A 124 16.91 -1.08 5.00
C ILE A 124 17.08 -2.10 3.87
N THR A 125 17.74 -3.20 4.20
CA THR A 125 17.78 -4.40 3.37
C THR A 125 17.21 -5.57 4.17
N HIS A 126 16.60 -6.54 3.48
CA HIS A 126 16.06 -7.74 4.12
C HIS A 126 17.03 -8.92 4.01
N LEU A 127 18.33 -8.64 3.89
CA LEU A 127 19.34 -9.69 3.73
C LEU A 127 19.53 -10.49 5.03
N GLY A 128 19.28 -9.88 6.18
CA GLY A 128 19.34 -10.51 7.51
C GLY A 128 20.75 -10.87 7.98
N LEU A 129 21.77 -10.67 7.14
CA LEU A 129 23.18 -10.91 7.49
C LEU A 129 23.72 -9.85 8.45
N ASP A 130 23.16 -8.65 8.41
CA ASP A 130 23.57 -7.51 9.25
C ASP A 130 23.34 -7.73 10.76
N TYR A 131 22.52 -8.72 11.15
CA TYR A 131 22.25 -9.06 12.56
C TYR A 131 23.13 -10.20 13.11
N TYR A 132 23.80 -10.95 12.24
CA TYR A 132 24.60 -12.13 12.62
C TYR A 132 26.10 -11.94 12.42
N ASP A 133 26.53 -10.86 11.77
CA ASP A 133 27.94 -10.50 11.70
C ASP A 133 28.39 -9.87 13.04
N GLU A 134 28.95 -10.69 13.93
CA GLU A 134 29.49 -10.29 15.24
C GLU A 134 30.74 -9.37 15.14
N ASN A 135 31.11 -8.89 13.95
CA ASN A 135 32.36 -8.18 13.68
C ASN A 135 32.19 -6.71 13.21
N ASN A 136 31.04 -6.07 13.47
CA ASN A 136 30.88 -4.63 13.22
C ASN A 136 31.16 -3.80 14.48
#